data_AF-A0A023BC37-F1
#
_entry.id   AF-A0A023BC37-F1
#
_cell.length_a   1.000
_cell.length_b   1.000
_cell.length_c   1.000
_cell.angle_alpha   90.00
_cell.angle_beta   90.00
_cell.angle_gamma   90.00
#
_symmetry.space_group_name_H-M   'P 1'
#
loop_
_entity.id
_entity.type
_entity.pdbx_description
1 polymer ?
#
loop_
_entity_poly.entity_id
_entity_poly.type
_entity_poly.pdbx_seq_one_letter_code
_entity_poly.pdbx_strand_id
1 'polypeptide(L)'
;MRVIGAVVPVLSLVYGRQSYSESCFLPIDLMILQDTTGSFDDDLPNVSKNIPVIVEKVLEQNPGSWFGAAEFKDKPYRDLGEPDDFCYRISSKMTPEVEEFQKAYDTLYASGG
;
A
#
# COMPACT_ATOMS: atom_id res chain seq x y z
N MET A 1 -8.41 18.23 44.48
CA MET A 1 -8.62 18.87 43.16
C MET A 1 -9.23 17.84 42.23
N ARG A 2 -10.54 17.95 41.96
CA ARG A 2 -11.29 17.09 41.04
C ARG A 2 -11.63 17.94 39.82
N VAL A 3 -11.10 17.59 38.66
CA VAL A 3 -11.51 18.19 37.39
C VAL A 3 -12.83 17.54 37.01
N ILE A 4 -13.91 18.31 37.11
CA ILE A 4 -15.25 17.90 36.69
C ILE A 4 -15.32 18.14 35.18
N GLY A 5 -15.10 17.09 34.40
CA GLY A 5 -15.31 17.12 32.95
C GLY A 5 -16.81 17.22 32.66
N ALA A 6 -17.21 18.26 31.93
CA ALA A 6 -18.59 18.49 31.55
C ALA A 6 -19.11 17.35 30.67
N VAL A 7 -20.15 16.66 31.14
CA VAL A 7 -20.94 15.75 30.32
C VAL A 7 -21.94 16.61 29.55
N VAL A 8 -21.70 16.81 28.26
CA VAL A 8 -22.69 17.45 27.37
C VAL A 8 -23.69 16.37 26.96
N PRO A 9 -24.98 16.45 27.33
CA PRO A 9 -25.95 15.48 26.88
C PRO A 9 -26.28 15.77 25.40
N VAL A 10 -25.90 14.86 24.51
CA VAL A 10 -26.35 14.91 23.11
C VAL A 10 -27.80 14.45 23.08
N LEU A 11 -28.72 15.39 22.87
CA LEU A 11 -30.12 15.13 22.55
C LEU A 11 -30.20 14.69 21.09
N SER A 12 -30.26 13.39 20.81
CA SER A 12 -30.44 12.88 19.45
C SER A 12 -31.92 12.89 19.05
N LEU A 13 -32.33 13.91 18.29
CA LEU A 13 -33.58 13.90 17.54
C LEU A 13 -33.40 12.98 16.31
N VAL A 14 -34.18 11.91 16.22
CA VAL A 14 -34.11 10.96 15.10
C VAL A 14 -34.76 11.60 13.86
N TYR A 15 -33.93 12.14 12.96
CA TYR A 15 -34.31 12.46 11.58
C TYR A 15 -33.16 12.04 10.66
N GLY A 16 -33.38 10.98 9.87
CA GLY A 16 -32.49 10.56 8.78
C GLY A 16 -31.13 10.02 9.20
N ARG A 17 -30.99 8.70 9.31
CA ARG A 17 -29.67 8.04 9.36
C ARG A 17 -28.99 8.17 8.00
N GLN A 18 -28.18 9.20 7.84
CA GLN A 18 -27.07 9.18 6.90
C GLN A 18 -25.80 9.25 7.76
N SER A 19 -25.32 8.08 8.16
CA SER A 19 -24.03 7.94 8.85
C SER A 19 -22.93 8.23 7.83
N TYR A 20 -22.63 9.51 7.61
CA TYR A 20 -21.35 9.89 7.04
C TYR A 20 -20.30 9.70 8.14
N SER A 21 -19.25 8.94 7.85
CA SER A 21 -18.10 8.83 8.73
C SER A 21 -17.56 10.24 8.98
N GLU A 22 -17.51 10.69 10.23
CA GLU A 22 -16.87 11.93 10.69
C GLU A 22 -15.33 11.86 10.57
N SER A 23 -14.80 11.10 9.60
CA SER A 23 -13.38 11.01 9.28
C SER A 23 -13.14 11.68 7.93
N CYS A 24 -12.34 12.75 7.89
CA CYS A 24 -11.83 13.33 6.64
C CYS A 24 -10.78 12.42 5.95
N PHE A 25 -10.69 11.16 6.41
CA PHE A 25 -9.61 10.22 6.25
C PHE A 25 -10.21 8.85 5.94
N LEU A 26 -10.72 8.69 4.71
CA LEU A 26 -11.33 7.45 4.26
C LEU A 26 -10.23 6.42 3.93
N PRO A 27 -10.45 5.11 4.16
CA PRO A 27 -9.56 4.07 3.68
C PRO A 27 -9.26 4.21 2.19
N ILE A 28 -8.04 3.89 1.79
CA ILE A 28 -7.64 3.80 0.38
C ILE A 28 -7.15 2.40 0.04
N ASP A 29 -7.22 2.06 -1.24
CA ASP A 29 -6.55 0.90 -1.80
C ASP A 29 -5.29 1.38 -2.53
N LEU A 30 -4.11 1.07 -1.99
CA LEU A 30 -2.83 1.48 -2.56
C LEU A 30 -2.17 0.30 -3.27
N MET A 31 -2.14 0.35 -4.61
CA MET A 31 -1.33 -0.55 -5.43
C MET A 31 -0.02 0.13 -5.82
N ILE A 32 1.12 -0.45 -5.46
CA ILE A 32 2.42 0.02 -5.91
C ILE A 32 2.91 -0.85 -7.07
N LEU A 33 3.25 -0.20 -8.19
CA LEU A 33 3.86 -0.83 -9.36
C LEU A 33 5.36 -0.57 -9.36
N GLN A 34 6.16 -1.63 -9.21
CA GLN A 34 7.61 -1.58 -9.06
C GLN A 34 8.33 -1.98 -10.35
N ASP A 35 9.31 -1.18 -10.77
CA ASP A 35 10.27 -1.57 -11.80
C ASP A 35 11.27 -2.58 -11.20
N THR A 36 11.43 -3.72 -11.85
CA THR A 36 12.36 -4.78 -11.43
C THR A 36 13.42 -5.08 -12.50
N THR A 37 13.65 -4.15 -13.42
CA THR A 37 14.76 -4.23 -14.39
C THR A 37 16.10 -4.16 -13.68
N GLY A 38 17.16 -4.69 -14.32
CA GLY A 38 18.50 -4.74 -13.73
C GLY A 38 19.07 -3.38 -13.31
N SER A 39 18.57 -2.29 -13.88
CA SER A 39 18.98 -0.93 -13.48
C SER A 39 18.57 -0.53 -12.06
N PHE A 40 17.65 -1.28 -11.43
CA PHE A 40 17.16 -1.05 -10.07
C PHE A 40 17.81 -1.97 -9.01
N ASP A 41 18.88 -2.70 -9.35
CA ASP A 41 19.52 -3.66 -8.42
C ASP A 41 19.98 -3.03 -7.10
N ASP A 42 20.43 -1.78 -7.12
CA ASP A 42 20.82 -1.02 -5.91
C ASP A 42 19.66 -0.22 -5.29
N ASP A 43 18.67 0.19 -6.08
CA ASP A 43 17.49 0.93 -5.62
C ASP A 43 16.46 0.05 -4.92
N LEU A 44 16.16 -1.13 -5.47
CA LEU A 44 15.10 -2.03 -4.99
C LEU A 44 15.27 -2.43 -3.51
N PRO A 45 16.48 -2.75 -3.00
CA PRO A 45 16.71 -2.98 -1.57
C PRO A 45 16.39 -1.76 -0.70
N ASN A 46 16.57 -0.54 -1.21
CA ASN A 46 16.24 0.67 -0.49
C ASN A 46 14.73 0.93 -0.50
N VAL A 47 14.04 0.64 -1.61
CA VAL A 47 12.58 0.69 -1.68
C VAL A 47 11.97 -0.28 -0.67
N SER A 48 12.37 -1.56 -0.71
CA SER A 48 11.86 -2.59 0.20
C SER A 48 12.01 -2.19 1.68
N LYS A 49 13.16 -1.62 2.06
CA LYS A 49 13.40 -1.09 3.44
C LYS A 49 12.47 0.06 3.84
N ASN A 50 11.96 0.84 2.90
CA ASN A 50 11.09 1.99 3.17
C ASN A 50 9.59 1.66 3.10
N ILE A 51 9.20 0.48 2.62
CA ILE A 51 7.80 0.05 2.60
C ILE A 51 7.11 0.15 3.98
N PRO A 52 7.74 -0.25 5.11
CA PRO A 52 7.10 -0.10 6.42
C PRO A 52 6.75 1.36 6.75
N VAL A 53 7.61 2.31 6.36
CA VAL A 53 7.38 3.74 6.59
C VAL A 53 6.23 4.26 5.73
N ILE A 54 6.15 3.83 4.47
CA ILE A 54 5.03 4.20 3.58
C ILE A 54 3.72 3.69 4.16
N VAL A 55 3.66 2.42 4.57
CA VAL A 55 2.47 1.80 5.16
C VAL A 55 2.07 2.53 6.44
N GLU A 56 3.01 2.80 7.34
CA GLU A 56 2.77 3.55 8.57
C GLU A 56 2.11 4.91 8.26
N LYS A 57 2.69 5.68 7.34
CA LYS A 57 2.18 7.02 6.97
C LYS A 57 0.80 6.97 6.33
N VAL A 58 0.53 5.96 5.50
CA VAL A 58 -0.80 5.76 4.91
C VAL A 58 -1.81 5.39 5.99
N LEU A 59 -1.48 4.49 6.91
CA LEU A 59 -2.41 4.08 7.98
C LEU A 59 -2.65 5.18 9.03
N GLU A 60 -1.66 6.05 9.27
CA GLU A 60 -1.83 7.25 10.10
C GLU A 60 -2.89 8.21 9.51
N GLN A 61 -2.88 8.40 8.18
CA GLN A 61 -3.77 9.35 7.49
C GLN A 61 -5.06 8.70 6.97
N ASN A 62 -5.07 7.40 6.71
CA ASN A 62 -6.18 6.68 6.12
C ASN A 62 -6.30 5.31 6.83
N PRO A 63 -6.81 5.28 8.08
CA PRO A 63 -6.96 4.04 8.81
C PRO A 63 -7.84 3.05 8.05
N GLY A 64 -7.45 1.77 8.05
CA GLY A 64 -8.19 0.70 7.36
C GLY A 64 -7.89 0.56 5.86
N SER A 65 -6.84 1.24 5.36
CA SER A 65 -6.37 1.11 3.97
C SER A 65 -5.82 -0.28 3.67
N TRP A 66 -5.89 -0.66 2.39
CA TRP A 66 -5.36 -1.92 1.86
C TRP A 66 -4.17 -1.66 0.95
N PHE A 67 -3.29 -2.65 0.84
CA PHE A 67 -2.04 -2.55 0.09
C PHE A 67 -1.91 -3.70 -0.91
N GLY A 68 -1.33 -3.41 -2.07
CA GLY A 68 -1.01 -4.39 -3.10
C GLY A 68 0.29 -4.02 -3.81
N ALA A 69 0.92 -5.03 -4.41
CA ALA A 69 2.17 -4.87 -5.15
C ALA A 69 2.07 -5.54 -6.51
N ALA A 70 2.58 -4.86 -7.53
CA ALA A 70 2.79 -5.40 -8.86
C ALA A 70 4.18 -5.02 -9.35
N GLU A 71 4.72 -5.78 -10.30
CA GLU A 71 6.05 -5.59 -10.84
C GLU A 71 6.03 -5.64 -12.37
N PHE A 72 7.01 -4.98 -12.98
CA PHE A 72 7.25 -5.04 -14.41
C PHE A 72 8.74 -5.09 -14.75
N LYS A 73 9.04 -5.63 -15.94
CA LYS A 73 10.31 -5.59 -16.65
C LYS A 73 10.00 -5.24 -18.11
N ASP A 74 10.59 -5.95 -19.09
CA ASP A 74 10.21 -5.83 -20.51
C ASP A 74 9.47 -7.08 -21.02
N LYS A 75 9.09 -7.06 -22.29
CA LYS A 75 8.55 -8.19 -23.03
C LYS A 75 9.64 -9.25 -23.17
N PRO A 76 9.34 -10.54 -22.90
CA PRO A 76 10.27 -11.64 -23.17
C PRO A 76 10.34 -11.93 -24.67
N TYR A 77 10.86 -10.97 -25.43
CA TYR A 77 10.95 -10.98 -26.87
C TYR A 77 12.30 -10.42 -27.30
N ARG A 78 12.90 -11.07 -28.30
CA ARG A 78 14.22 -10.73 -28.82
C ARG A 78 14.30 -9.24 -29.19
N ASP A 79 15.39 -8.61 -28.78
CA ASP A 79 15.68 -7.17 -28.95
C ASP A 79 14.86 -6.23 -28.03
N LEU A 80 14.03 -6.78 -27.13
CA LEU A 80 13.32 -6.02 -26.08
C LEU A 80 13.71 -6.46 -24.66
N GLY A 81 13.72 -7.77 -24.38
CA GLY A 81 14.03 -8.26 -23.04
C GLY A 81 14.53 -9.71 -23.03
N GLU A 82 14.82 -10.20 -21.84
CA GLU A 82 15.32 -11.56 -21.59
C GLU A 82 14.18 -12.60 -21.62
N PRO A 83 14.46 -13.89 -21.89
CA PRO A 83 13.42 -14.91 -22.00
C PRO A 83 12.55 -15.11 -20.75
N ASP A 84 13.05 -14.79 -19.56
CA ASP A 84 12.36 -14.89 -18.28
C ASP A 84 11.70 -13.57 -17.81
N ASP A 85 11.87 -12.49 -18.59
CA ASP A 85 11.20 -11.22 -18.35
C ASP A 85 9.67 -11.32 -18.52
N PHE A 86 9.00 -10.26 -18.11
CA PHE A 86 7.56 -10.14 -18.15
C PHE A 86 7.16 -8.67 -18.21
N CYS A 87 6.09 -8.41 -18.98
CA CYS A 87 5.53 -7.06 -19.05
C CYS A 87 4.95 -6.60 -17.71
N TYR A 88 4.38 -7.53 -16.94
CA TYR A 88 3.64 -7.24 -15.71
C TYR A 88 3.32 -8.52 -14.93
N ARG A 89 3.45 -8.49 -13.60
CA ARG A 89 2.98 -9.55 -12.67
C ARG A 89 2.42 -8.93 -11.39
N ILE A 90 1.45 -9.62 -10.77
CA ILE A 90 0.96 -9.28 -9.43
C ILE A 90 1.84 -10.01 -8.40
N SER A 91 2.57 -9.26 -7.59
CA SER A 91 3.45 -9.81 -6.54
C SER A 91 2.69 -9.95 -5.21
N SER A 92 1.77 -9.03 -4.91
CA SER A 92 0.81 -9.13 -3.81
C SER A 92 -0.58 -8.72 -4.27
N LYS A 93 -1.59 -9.53 -3.94
CA LYS A 93 -2.98 -9.10 -4.06
C LYS A 93 -3.26 -7.96 -3.08
N MET A 94 -4.37 -7.25 -3.31
CA MET A 94 -4.85 -6.25 -2.37
C MET A 94 -5.19 -6.93 -1.04
N THR A 95 -4.55 -6.50 0.04
CA THR A 95 -4.64 -7.12 1.37
C THR A 95 -4.58 -6.05 2.46
N PRO A 96 -5.32 -6.20 3.58
CA PRO A 96 -5.11 -5.39 4.77
C PRO A 96 -3.92 -5.89 5.60
N GLU A 97 -3.37 -7.07 5.28
CA GLU A 97 -2.30 -7.71 6.03
C GLU A 97 -0.93 -7.13 5.61
N VAL A 98 -0.44 -6.16 6.37
CA VAL A 98 0.82 -5.45 6.08
C VAL A 98 2.01 -6.39 5.92
N GLU A 99 2.06 -7.49 6.68
CA GLU A 99 3.14 -8.47 6.59
C GLU A 99 3.13 -9.24 5.26
N GLU A 100 1.96 -9.52 4.68
CA GLU A 100 1.84 -10.15 3.36
C GLU A 100 2.36 -9.20 2.27
N PHE A 101 1.98 -7.93 2.35
CA PHE A 101 2.46 -6.89 1.45
C PHE A 101 3.98 -6.67 1.54
N GLN A 102 4.54 -6.62 2.76
CA GLN A 102 6.00 -6.49 2.95
C GLN A 102 6.75 -7.70 2.38
N LYS A 103 6.26 -8.92 2.64
CA LYS A 103 6.88 -10.14 2.09
C LYS A 103 6.97 -10.12 0.57
N ALA A 104 6.00 -9.53 -0.12
CA ALA A 104 6.07 -9.39 -1.57
C ALA A 104 7.31 -8.57 -1.97
N TYR A 105 7.55 -7.44 -1.32
CA TYR A 105 8.75 -6.61 -1.55
C TYR A 105 10.05 -7.29 -1.16
N ASP A 106 10.06 -8.10 -0.10
CA ASP A 106 11.23 -8.86 0.32
C ASP A 106 11.62 -9.95 -0.71
N THR A 107 10.70 -10.34 -1.59
CA THR A 107 10.91 -11.37 -2.62
C THR A 107 11.20 -10.81 -4.02
N LEU A 108 11.03 -9.50 -4.23
CA LEU A 108 11.34 -8.87 -5.51
C LEU A 108 12.86 -8.90 -5.74
N TYR A 109 13.26 -9.07 -7.00
CA TYR A 109 14.65 -9.01 -7.41
C TYR A 109 14.78 -8.31 -8.76
N ALA A 110 15.83 -7.51 -8.89
CA ALA A 110 16.14 -6.81 -10.13
C ALA A 110 16.87 -7.74 -11.10
N SER A 111 16.41 -7.81 -12.35
CA SER A 111 17.14 -8.46 -13.46
C SER A 111 16.53 -8.06 -14.80
N GLY A 112 17.19 -8.40 -15.89
CA GLY A 112 16.65 -8.23 -17.24
C GLY A 112 16.27 -6.79 -17.57
N GLY A 113 15.36 -6.66 -18.55
CA GLY A 113 15.01 -5.39 -19.19
C GLY A 113 15.82 -5.08 -20.45
#